data_AF-A0A8C2KXW8-F1
#
_entry.id   AF-A0A8C2KXW8-F1
#
_cell.length_a   1.000
_cell.length_b   1.000
_cell.length_c   1.000
_cell.angle_alpha   90.00
_cell.angle_beta   90.00
_cell.angle_gamma   90.00
#
_symmetry.space_group_name_H-M   'P 1'
#
loop_
_entity.id
_entity.type
_entity.pdbx_description
1 polymer ?
#
loop_
_entity_poly.entity_id
_entity_poly.type
_entity_poly.pdbx_seq_one_letter_code
_entity_poly.pdbx_strand_id
1 'polypeptide(L)'
;MRKVWIGTEDWSVATVSSIPGISTIGTILGVTVQYTEFSGFDEFERLSVPRLKDTGLNSPFNHNVPCMQNTKLYKISIQGFSMSQYDIVSSFNVYKAICAVAHALHNILHCDTGLCQKYNVQPWKVPESLCSPECPYGHRKLMTGQHKCCCPAATFLNKTGYTFCQACARDYWSEAESETCKKRAELYLWGAPLTTALLIYLGVTLFFTLGTAVIFLFNLSTPVVKSAGGKTCLLMLASLTVASCSMLCLLKQPLFIISFTVCLVCVTVCSFQVAYIELFISTIF
;
A
#
# COMPACT_ATOMS: atom_id res chain seq x y z
N MET A 1 2.49 -7.84 -33.04
CA MET A 1 1.93 -8.27 -31.74
C MET A 1 0.41 -8.26 -31.85
N ARG A 2 -0.29 -9.37 -31.58
CA ARG A 2 -1.75 -9.39 -31.57
C ARG A 2 -2.25 -8.72 -30.28
N LYS A 3 -3.09 -7.70 -30.40
CA LYS A 3 -3.70 -7.00 -29.25
C LYS A 3 -4.96 -7.75 -28.84
N VAL A 4 -5.18 -7.89 -27.53
CA VAL A 4 -6.40 -8.43 -26.96
C VAL A 4 -7.10 -7.30 -26.21
N TRP A 5 -8.37 -7.10 -26.51
CA TRP A 5 -9.20 -6.06 -25.93
C TRP A 5 -10.22 -6.70 -24.98
N ILE A 6 -10.34 -6.15 -23.77
CA ILE A 6 -11.34 -6.58 -22.80
C ILE A 6 -12.44 -5.54 -22.80
N GLY A 7 -13.64 -5.94 -23.22
CA GLY A 7 -14.81 -5.09 -23.32
C GLY A 7 -15.70 -5.13 -22.09
N THR A 8 -16.11 -3.94 -21.64
CA THR A 8 -17.16 -3.79 -20.64
C THR A 8 -18.52 -4.11 -21.27
N GLU A 9 -19.53 -4.32 -20.43
CA GLU A 9 -20.90 -4.62 -20.85
C GLU A 9 -21.41 -3.64 -21.91
N ASP A 10 -21.13 -2.34 -21.73
CA ASP A 10 -21.63 -1.24 -22.58
C ASP A 10 -21.25 -1.35 -24.07
N TRP A 11 -20.07 -1.88 -24.39
CA TRP A 11 -19.60 -1.97 -25.79
C TRP A 11 -19.32 -3.39 -26.25
N SER A 12 -19.34 -4.38 -25.35
CA SER A 12 -19.29 -5.78 -25.74
C SER A 12 -20.63 -6.27 -26.33
N VAL A 13 -21.74 -5.69 -25.88
CA VAL A 13 -23.11 -6.02 -26.35
C VAL A 13 -23.55 -5.10 -27.48
N ALA A 14 -23.02 -3.87 -27.54
CA ALA A 14 -23.22 -3.00 -28.69
C ALA A 14 -22.71 -3.69 -29.96
N THR A 15 -23.30 -3.36 -31.12
CA THR A 15 -22.94 -3.95 -32.43
C THR A 15 -21.56 -3.49 -32.91
N VAL A 16 -20.53 -3.55 -32.08
CA VAL A 16 -19.13 -3.23 -32.39
C VAL A 16 -18.59 -4.12 -33.51
N SER A 17 -19.16 -5.31 -33.67
CA SER A 17 -18.94 -6.19 -34.83
C SER A 17 -19.33 -5.57 -36.17
N SER A 18 -20.21 -4.56 -36.19
CA SER A 18 -20.63 -3.84 -37.40
C SER A 18 -19.71 -2.67 -37.78
N ILE A 19 -18.72 -2.33 -36.94
CA ILE A 19 -17.79 -1.23 -37.23
C ILE A 19 -16.83 -1.66 -38.35
N PRO A 20 -16.74 -0.89 -39.45
CA PRO A 20 -15.85 -1.24 -40.55
C PRO A 20 -14.38 -1.22 -40.08
N GLY A 21 -13.65 -2.30 -40.37
CA GLY A 21 -12.24 -2.46 -39.98
C GLY A 21 -12.02 -3.07 -38.59
N ILE A 22 -13.06 -3.45 -37.85
CA ILE A 22 -12.92 -4.05 -36.51
C ILE A 22 -12.14 -5.38 -36.51
N SER A 23 -12.13 -6.12 -37.62
CA SER A 23 -11.32 -7.34 -37.75
C SER A 23 -9.81 -7.09 -37.70
N THR A 24 -9.35 -5.85 -37.89
CA THR A 24 -7.92 -5.49 -37.91
C THR A 24 -7.35 -5.21 -36.52
N ILE A 25 -8.18 -4.97 -35.50
CA ILE A 25 -7.72 -4.53 -34.17
C ILE A 25 -7.31 -5.67 -33.24
N GLY A 26 -7.69 -6.92 -33.55
CA GLY A 26 -7.33 -8.12 -32.78
C GLY A 26 -8.53 -8.82 -32.13
N THR A 27 -8.28 -9.60 -31.08
CA THR A 27 -9.31 -10.37 -30.37
C THR A 27 -10.01 -9.51 -29.34
N ILE A 28 -11.34 -9.55 -29.28
CA ILE A 28 -12.15 -8.85 -28.28
C ILE A 28 -12.82 -9.88 -27.38
N LEU A 29 -12.65 -9.75 -26.07
CA LEU A 29 -13.30 -10.55 -25.04
C LEU A 29 -14.30 -9.65 -24.31
N GLY A 30 -15.60 -9.91 -24.52
CA GLY A 30 -16.67 -9.17 -23.87
C GLY A 30 -17.18 -9.86 -22.62
N VAL A 31 -17.59 -9.06 -21.62
CA VAL A 31 -18.31 -9.54 -20.44
C VAL A 31 -19.74 -9.01 -20.51
N THR A 32 -20.73 -9.90 -20.42
CA THR A 32 -22.15 -9.55 -20.44
C THR A 32 -22.90 -10.27 -19.33
N VAL A 33 -23.96 -9.64 -18.82
CA VAL A 33 -24.86 -10.24 -17.83
C VAL A 33 -25.77 -11.25 -18.53
N GLN A 34 -26.03 -12.38 -17.89
CA GLN A 34 -26.96 -13.38 -18.42
C GLN A 34 -28.39 -12.84 -18.36
N TYR A 35 -29.03 -12.70 -19.53
CA TYR A 35 -30.42 -12.29 -19.65
C TYR A 35 -31.35 -13.50 -19.65
N THR A 36 -32.51 -13.31 -19.03
CA THR A 36 -33.67 -14.18 -19.17
C THR A 36 -34.79 -13.33 -19.76
N GLU A 37 -35.39 -13.77 -20.85
CA GLU A 37 -36.58 -13.11 -21.42
C GLU A 37 -37.65 -13.00 -20.33
N PHE A 38 -38.07 -11.77 -20.02
CA PHE A 38 -39.15 -11.53 -19.07
C PHE A 38 -40.44 -11.29 -19.86
N SER A 39 -41.44 -12.12 -19.60
CA SER A 39 -42.68 -12.19 -20.37
C SER A 39 -43.48 -10.88 -20.29
N GLY A 40 -43.97 -10.40 -21.44
CA GLY A 40 -44.93 -9.29 -21.53
C GLY A 40 -44.32 -7.93 -21.91
N PHE A 41 -43.00 -7.81 -22.03
CA PHE A 41 -42.36 -6.56 -22.46
C PHE A 41 -42.72 -6.18 -23.91
N ASP A 42 -42.72 -7.15 -24.83
CA ASP A 42 -43.07 -6.91 -26.23
C ASP A 42 -44.53 -6.45 -26.38
N GLU A 43 -45.43 -6.98 -25.55
CA GLU A 43 -46.82 -6.56 -25.51
C GLU A 43 -46.96 -5.15 -24.93
N PHE A 44 -46.23 -4.84 -23.85
CA PHE A 44 -46.16 -3.50 -23.29
C PHE A 44 -45.64 -2.48 -24.31
N GLU A 45 -44.59 -2.80 -25.06
CA GLU A 45 -44.04 -1.94 -26.11
C GLU A 45 -45.09 -1.69 -27.20
N ARG A 46 -45.74 -2.75 -27.69
CA ARG A 46 -46.79 -2.67 -28.70
C ARG A 46 -47.96 -1.78 -28.28
N LEU A 47 -48.31 -1.77 -26.99
CA LEU A 47 -49.41 -0.97 -26.45
C LEU A 47 -48.99 0.46 -26.07
N SER A 48 -47.73 0.67 -25.68
CA SER A 48 -47.25 1.94 -25.12
C SER A 48 -46.69 2.88 -26.18
N VAL A 49 -46.01 2.35 -27.21
CA VAL A 49 -45.42 3.14 -28.30
C VAL A 49 -46.47 3.96 -29.07
N PRO A 50 -47.67 3.42 -29.41
CA PRO A 50 -48.72 4.23 -30.04
C PRO A 50 -49.25 5.35 -29.12
N ARG A 51 -49.42 5.07 -27.81
CA ARG A 51 -49.91 6.07 -26.84
C ARG A 51 -48.92 7.22 -26.62
N LEU A 52 -47.63 6.93 -26.69
CA LEU A 52 -46.56 7.93 -26.65
C LEU A 52 -46.58 8.86 -27.88
N LYS A 53 -46.93 8.33 -29.06
CA LYS A 53 -47.11 9.15 -30.28
C LYS A 53 -48.28 10.12 -30.16
N ASP A 54 -49.40 9.70 -29.59
CA ASP A 54 -50.59 10.55 -29.41
C ASP A 54 -50.38 11.65 -28.36
N THR A 55 -49.66 11.34 -27.28
CA THR A 55 -49.39 12.30 -26.19
C THR A 55 -48.41 13.40 -26.62
N GLY A 56 -47.58 13.14 -27.64
CA GLY A 56 -46.66 14.11 -28.23
C GLY A 56 -47.32 15.24 -29.03
N LEU A 57 -48.60 15.11 -29.41
CA LEU A 57 -49.35 16.19 -30.07
C LEU A 57 -50.07 17.12 -29.09
N ASN A 58 -50.30 16.73 -27.83
CA ASN A 58 -51.06 17.52 -26.85
C ASN A 58 -50.54 17.34 -25.40
N SER A 59 -49.29 17.71 -25.12
CA SER A 59 -48.77 17.76 -23.73
C SER A 59 -48.32 19.18 -23.35
N PRO A 60 -48.79 19.74 -22.22
CA PRO A 60 -48.36 21.04 -21.70
C PRO A 60 -47.12 20.95 -20.81
N PHE A 61 -46.31 19.88 -20.89
CA PHE A 61 -45.09 19.76 -20.08
C PHE A 61 -43.91 20.47 -20.74
N ASN A 62 -43.57 21.64 -20.18
CA ASN A 62 -42.39 22.41 -20.54
C ASN A 62 -41.11 21.62 -20.22
N HIS A 63 -40.36 21.21 -21.25
CA HIS A 63 -39.26 20.24 -21.23
C HIS A 63 -37.95 20.72 -20.55
N ASN A 64 -37.96 21.75 -19.71
CA ASN A 64 -36.75 22.32 -19.12
C ASN A 64 -36.43 21.73 -17.73
N VAL A 65 -36.33 20.40 -17.64
CA VAL A 65 -35.70 19.73 -16.48
C VAL A 65 -34.26 19.38 -16.87
N PRO A 66 -33.23 19.99 -16.25
CA PRO A 66 -31.83 19.87 -16.68
C PRO A 66 -31.26 18.44 -16.66
N CYS A 67 -31.90 17.49 -15.98
CA CYS A 67 -31.40 16.12 -15.81
C CYS A 67 -32.17 15.04 -16.61
N MET A 68 -33.24 15.39 -17.34
CA MET A 68 -34.05 14.43 -18.11
C MET A 68 -33.88 14.66 -19.61
N GLN A 69 -32.67 14.43 -20.11
CA GLN A 69 -32.38 14.46 -21.56
C GLN A 69 -32.65 13.10 -22.24
N ASN A 70 -33.82 12.52 -21.98
CA ASN A 70 -34.32 11.33 -22.70
C ASN A 70 -34.92 11.67 -24.08
N THR A 71 -34.54 12.80 -24.68
CA THR A 71 -34.96 13.21 -26.03
C THR A 71 -34.52 12.22 -27.12
N LYS A 72 -33.47 11.40 -26.86
CA LYS A 72 -33.06 10.32 -27.77
C LYS A 72 -34.02 9.13 -27.76
N LEU A 73 -34.41 8.65 -26.59
CA LEU A 73 -35.32 7.49 -26.44
C LEU A 73 -36.70 7.75 -27.04
N TYR A 74 -37.25 8.95 -26.80
CA TYR A 74 -38.49 9.38 -27.43
C TYR A 74 -38.38 9.41 -28.96
N LYS A 75 -37.29 9.98 -29.51
CA LYS A 75 -37.04 10.03 -30.96
C LYS A 75 -36.87 8.66 -31.61
N ILE A 76 -36.30 7.69 -30.90
CA ILE A 76 -36.08 6.32 -31.39
C ILE A 76 -37.41 5.54 -31.39
N SER A 77 -38.22 5.68 -30.34
CA SER A 77 -39.53 5.04 -30.23
C SER A 77 -40.53 5.52 -31.30
N ILE A 78 -40.54 6.82 -31.64
CA ILE A 78 -41.41 7.35 -32.71
C ILE A 78 -41.01 6.88 -34.11
N GLN A 79 -39.74 6.52 -34.31
CA GLN A 79 -39.19 6.02 -35.58
C GLN A 79 -39.44 4.51 -35.81
N GLY A 80 -40.10 3.82 -34.85
CA GLY A 80 -40.50 2.42 -35.01
C GLY A 80 -39.37 1.41 -34.77
N PHE A 81 -38.31 1.82 -34.08
CA PHE A 81 -37.26 0.90 -33.65
C PHE A 81 -37.72 0.07 -32.44
N SER A 82 -37.49 -1.24 -32.51
CA SER A 82 -37.77 -2.19 -31.43
C SER A 82 -36.79 -1.99 -30.27
N MET A 83 -37.31 -1.62 -29.10
CA MET A 83 -36.52 -1.36 -27.90
C MET A 83 -35.75 -2.61 -27.44
N SER A 84 -36.32 -3.79 -27.68
CA SER A 84 -35.71 -5.11 -27.45
C SER A 84 -34.39 -5.33 -28.21
N GLN A 85 -34.18 -4.65 -29.33
CA GLN A 85 -32.99 -4.82 -30.16
C GLN A 85 -31.87 -3.82 -29.84
N TYR A 86 -32.21 -2.66 -29.24
CA TYR A 86 -31.24 -1.59 -28.96
C TYR A 86 -30.78 -1.57 -27.49
N ASP A 87 -31.67 -1.86 -26.53
CA ASP A 87 -31.34 -1.70 -25.11
C ASP A 87 -32.19 -2.55 -24.15
N ILE A 88 -32.24 -3.86 -24.39
CA ILE A 88 -32.87 -4.82 -23.46
C ILE A 88 -32.17 -4.84 -22.10
N VAL A 89 -30.87 -4.50 -22.07
CA VAL A 89 -30.00 -4.49 -20.89
C VAL A 89 -30.42 -3.42 -19.90
N SER A 90 -30.48 -2.16 -20.36
CA SER A 90 -30.91 -1.04 -19.53
C SER A 90 -32.35 -1.23 -19.07
N SER A 91 -33.23 -1.68 -19.97
CA SER A 91 -34.64 -1.95 -19.67
C SER A 91 -34.81 -3.01 -18.58
N PHE A 92 -34.03 -4.09 -18.64
CA PHE A 92 -34.04 -5.16 -17.63
C PHE A 92 -33.48 -4.70 -16.28
N ASN A 93 -32.44 -3.86 -16.28
CA ASN A 93 -31.89 -3.28 -15.06
C ASN A 93 -32.90 -2.35 -14.37
N VAL A 94 -33.64 -1.54 -15.15
CA VAL A 94 -34.73 -0.70 -14.64
C VAL A 94 -35.87 -1.57 -14.09
N TYR A 95 -36.27 -2.62 -14.80
CA TYR A 95 -37.27 -3.58 -14.33
C TYR A 95 -36.87 -4.19 -12.99
N LYS A 96 -35.63 -4.70 -12.86
CA LYS A 96 -35.10 -5.25 -11.61
C LYS A 96 -35.11 -4.23 -10.47
N ALA A 97 -34.71 -2.98 -10.74
CA ALA A 97 -34.73 -1.93 -9.73
C ALA A 97 -36.15 -1.66 -9.22
N ILE A 98 -37.13 -1.56 -10.13
CA ILE A 98 -38.54 -1.36 -9.78
C ILE A 98 -39.08 -2.56 -8.99
N CYS A 99 -38.79 -3.78 -9.44
CA CYS A 99 -39.20 -5.00 -8.74
C CYS A 99 -38.59 -5.11 -7.34
N ALA A 100 -37.33 -4.72 -7.16
CA ALA A 100 -36.68 -4.70 -5.85
C ALA A 100 -37.38 -3.72 -4.90
N VAL A 101 -37.71 -2.51 -5.37
CA VAL A 101 -38.45 -1.51 -4.58
C VAL A 101 -39.86 -2.01 -4.26
N ALA A 102 -40.58 -2.56 -5.25
CA ALA A 102 -41.92 -3.09 -5.07
C ALA A 102 -41.93 -4.25 -4.05
N HIS A 103 -40.95 -5.14 -4.12
CA HIS A 103 -40.81 -6.26 -3.20
C HIS A 103 -40.45 -5.80 -1.77
N ALA A 104 -39.55 -4.82 -1.64
CA ALA A 104 -39.24 -4.21 -0.35
C ALA A 104 -40.49 -3.56 0.26
N LEU A 105 -41.26 -2.82 -0.54
CA LEU A 105 -42.50 -2.19 -0.09
C LEU A 105 -43.56 -3.23 0.30
N HIS A 106 -43.69 -4.30 -0.49
CA HIS A 106 -44.60 -5.41 -0.21
C HIS A 106 -44.33 -6.06 1.14
N ASN A 107 -43.05 -6.29 1.44
CA ASN A 107 -42.60 -6.84 2.72
C ASN A 107 -42.85 -5.89 3.90
N ILE A 108 -42.64 -4.58 3.71
CA ILE A 108 -42.88 -3.57 4.76
C ILE A 108 -44.37 -3.39 5.06
N LEU A 109 -45.22 -3.46 4.03
CA LEU A 109 -46.67 -3.24 4.16
C LEU A 109 -47.45 -4.53 4.48
N HIS A 110 -46.76 -5.67 4.65
CA HIS A 110 -47.34 -6.99 4.93
C HIS A 110 -48.49 -7.36 3.97
N CYS A 111 -48.30 -7.15 2.67
CA CYS A 111 -49.35 -7.30 1.66
C CYS A 111 -49.57 -8.77 1.20
N ASP A 112 -49.88 -9.70 2.10
CA ASP A 112 -49.85 -11.14 1.78
C ASP A 112 -50.92 -11.61 0.76
N THR A 113 -52.05 -10.89 0.62
CA THR A 113 -53.20 -11.33 -0.20
C THR A 113 -53.97 -10.19 -0.90
N GLY A 114 -53.30 -9.04 -1.14
CA GLY A 114 -53.91 -7.89 -1.83
C GLY A 114 -54.53 -6.84 -0.89
N LEU A 115 -54.58 -7.11 0.41
CA LEU A 115 -54.85 -6.12 1.44
C LEU A 115 -53.52 -5.62 2.01
N CYS A 116 -53.21 -4.35 1.77
CA CYS A 116 -52.01 -3.70 2.29
C CYS A 116 -52.35 -2.85 3.51
N GLN A 117 -51.53 -2.92 4.55
CA GLN A 117 -51.72 -2.09 5.73
C GLN A 117 -51.25 -0.66 5.41
N LYS A 118 -52.16 0.33 5.47
CA LYS A 118 -51.86 1.72 5.16
C LYS A 118 -51.02 2.34 6.29
N TYR A 119 -49.71 2.18 6.21
CA TYR A 119 -48.77 2.69 7.20
C TYR A 119 -48.02 3.92 6.66
N ASN A 120 -47.76 4.91 7.52
CA ASN A 120 -46.94 6.06 7.13
C ASN A 120 -45.46 5.65 7.18
N VAL A 121 -44.92 5.22 6.05
CA VAL A 121 -43.52 4.77 5.93
C VAL A 121 -42.62 5.99 5.97
N GLN A 122 -41.84 6.11 7.03
CA GLN A 122 -40.83 7.15 7.17
C GLN A 122 -39.53 6.68 6.50
N PRO A 123 -38.71 7.58 5.92
CA PRO A 123 -37.55 7.19 5.10
C PRO A 123 -36.60 6.19 5.77
N TRP A 124 -36.40 6.29 7.09
CA TRP A 124 -35.53 5.39 7.87
C TRP A 124 -36.12 4.00 8.17
N LYS A 125 -37.40 3.78 7.88
CA LYS A 125 -38.06 2.46 7.99
C LYS A 125 -37.89 1.61 6.73
N VAL A 126 -37.42 2.22 5.65
CA VAL A 126 -37.00 1.50 4.45
C VAL A 126 -35.62 0.91 4.74
N PRO A 127 -35.41 -0.41 4.58
CA PRO A 127 -34.11 -1.00 4.79
C PRO A 127 -33.12 -0.37 3.80
N GLU A 128 -32.04 0.20 4.31
CA GLU A 128 -30.98 0.70 3.47
C GLU A 128 -30.37 -0.47 2.69
N SER A 129 -30.58 -0.49 1.38
CA SER A 129 -29.93 -1.44 0.48
C SER A 129 -28.48 -1.01 0.23
N LEU A 130 -27.67 -1.01 1.28
CA LEU A 130 -26.25 -0.73 1.18
C LEU A 130 -25.55 -1.94 0.56
N CYS A 131 -25.03 -1.78 -0.66
CA CYS A 131 -24.21 -2.79 -1.35
C CYS A 131 -22.94 -3.15 -0.56
N SER A 132 -22.50 -2.26 0.34
CA SER A 132 -21.36 -2.47 1.22
C SER A 132 -21.53 -1.65 2.48
N PRO A 133 -21.40 -2.25 3.68
CA PRO A 133 -21.39 -1.50 4.91
C PRO A 133 -20.18 -0.57 4.99
N GLU A 134 -20.20 0.36 5.93
CA GLU A 134 -19.07 1.25 6.19
C GLU A 134 -17.92 0.47 6.85
N CYS A 135 -16.68 0.76 6.43
CA CYS A 135 -15.51 0.14 7.04
C CYS A 135 -15.27 0.69 8.45
N PRO A 136 -14.76 -0.13 9.39
CA PRO A 136 -14.36 0.34 10.72
C PRO A 136 -13.18 1.32 10.63
N TYR A 137 -12.98 2.10 11.71
CA TYR A 137 -11.88 3.05 11.84
C TYR A 137 -10.52 2.37 11.61
N GLY A 138 -9.58 3.07 10.96
CA GLY A 138 -8.29 2.48 10.56
C GLY A 138 -8.29 1.69 9.25
N HIS A 139 -9.46 1.50 8.61
CA HIS A 139 -9.57 0.82 7.32
C HIS A 139 -10.13 1.72 6.22
N ARG A 140 -9.61 1.57 4.99
CA ARG A 140 -10.23 2.14 3.78
C ARG A 140 -11.06 1.09 3.04
N LYS A 141 -12.05 1.57 2.29
CA LYS A 141 -12.85 0.74 1.37
C LYS A 141 -12.06 0.45 0.10
N LEU A 142 -11.93 -0.82 -0.26
CA LEU A 142 -11.43 -1.24 -1.57
C LEU A 142 -12.57 -1.34 -2.57
N MET A 143 -12.40 -0.71 -3.74
CA MET A 143 -13.31 -0.87 -4.89
C MET A 143 -12.98 -2.14 -5.66
N THR A 144 -12.91 -3.27 -4.94
CA THR A 144 -12.85 -4.61 -5.54
C THR A 144 -14.29 -5.12 -5.58
N GLY A 145 -14.69 -5.92 -6.58
CA GLY A 145 -16.09 -6.40 -6.72
C GLY A 145 -16.70 -7.09 -5.49
N GLN A 146 -15.88 -7.38 -4.46
CA GLN A 146 -16.29 -7.81 -3.13
C GLN A 146 -15.88 -6.76 -2.08
N HIS A 147 -16.77 -6.50 -1.11
CA HIS A 147 -16.52 -5.59 0.00
C HIS A 147 -15.30 -6.03 0.82
N LYS A 148 -14.21 -5.26 0.78
CA LYS A 148 -12.99 -5.50 1.55
C LYS A 148 -12.46 -4.19 2.15
N CYS A 149 -12.07 -4.25 3.41
CA CYS A 149 -11.56 -3.11 4.18
C CYS A 149 -10.12 -3.38 4.60
N CYS A 150 -9.12 -2.64 4.09
CA CYS A 150 -7.73 -2.81 4.54
C CYS A 150 -6.88 -1.55 4.34
N CYS A 151 -6.01 -1.25 5.31
CA CYS A 151 -4.90 -0.31 5.17
C CYS A 151 -3.56 -1.04 5.40
N PRO A 152 -2.56 -0.85 4.53
CA PRO A 152 -1.25 -1.46 4.70
C PRO A 152 -0.49 -0.87 5.91
N ALA A 153 0.50 -1.60 6.42
CA ALA A 153 1.42 -1.08 7.44
C ALA A 153 2.09 0.23 6.98
N ALA A 154 2.50 1.05 7.95
CA ALA A 154 3.01 2.42 7.76
C ALA A 154 1.99 3.45 7.26
N THR A 155 0.71 3.08 7.20
CA THR A 155 -0.39 4.01 6.90
C THR A 155 -1.44 4.02 8.00
N PHE A 156 -2.19 5.11 8.11
CA PHE A 156 -3.23 5.29 9.12
C PHE A 156 -4.46 5.98 8.53
N LEU A 157 -5.61 5.80 9.18
CA LEU A 157 -6.86 6.46 8.81
C LEU A 157 -7.66 6.87 10.05
N ASN A 158 -7.72 8.18 10.32
CA ASN A 158 -8.38 8.75 11.50
C ASN A 158 -9.88 9.02 11.29
N LYS A 159 -10.37 9.04 10.04
CA LYS A 159 -11.78 9.31 9.72
C LYS A 159 -12.33 8.31 8.70
N THR A 160 -13.54 7.82 8.98
CA THR A 160 -14.35 7.04 8.04
C THR A 160 -14.79 7.93 6.87
N GLY A 161 -14.64 7.45 5.63
CA GLY A 161 -15.08 8.16 4.42
C GLY A 161 -13.97 8.66 3.48
N TYR A 162 -12.70 8.64 3.91
CA TYR A 162 -11.57 8.90 3.01
C TYR A 162 -11.22 7.64 2.20
N THR A 163 -10.99 7.80 0.89
CA THR A 163 -10.67 6.71 -0.04
C THR A 163 -9.20 6.26 0.00
N PHE A 164 -8.32 7.01 0.67
CA PHE A 164 -6.88 6.72 0.74
C PHE A 164 -6.37 6.69 2.19
N CYS A 165 -5.48 5.74 2.50
CA CYS A 165 -4.77 5.70 3.78
C CYS A 165 -3.64 6.74 3.73
N GLN A 166 -3.44 7.48 4.82
CA GLN A 166 -2.38 8.48 4.90
C GLN A 166 -1.08 7.84 5.40
N ALA A 167 0.05 8.20 4.82
CA ALA A 167 1.35 7.72 5.28
C ALA A 167 1.75 8.40 6.60
N CYS A 168 2.40 7.66 7.50
CA CYS A 168 3.00 8.22 8.71
C CYS A 168 4.21 9.12 8.38
N ALA A 169 4.48 10.12 9.24
CA ALA A 169 5.70 10.92 9.16
C ALA A 169 6.96 10.06 9.40
N ARG A 170 8.14 10.51 8.97
CA ARG A 170 9.38 9.70 9.00
C ARG A 170 9.73 9.10 10.38
N ASP A 171 9.40 9.81 11.46
CA ASP A 171 9.72 9.39 12.83
C ASP A 171 8.59 8.55 13.48
N TYR A 172 7.55 8.25 12.72
CA TYR A 172 6.37 7.56 13.17
C TYR A 172 6.10 6.32 12.30
N TRP A 173 5.48 5.31 12.88
CA TRP A 173 5.16 4.03 12.26
C TRP A 173 3.83 3.49 12.79
N SER A 174 3.08 2.81 11.95
CA SER A 174 1.82 2.15 12.29
C SER A 174 1.79 0.70 11.78
N GLU A 175 1.13 -0.17 12.53
CA GLU A 175 0.81 -1.53 12.09
C GLU A 175 -0.24 -1.49 10.97
N ALA A 176 -0.49 -2.61 10.30
CA ALA A 176 -1.69 -2.74 9.46
C ALA A 176 -2.94 -2.47 10.31
N GLU A 177 -3.95 -1.84 9.71
CA GLU A 177 -5.26 -1.59 10.35
C GLU A 177 -5.21 -0.64 11.57
N SER A 178 -4.22 0.26 11.61
CA SER A 178 -4.05 1.21 12.72
C SER A 178 -4.71 2.57 12.45
N GLU A 179 -5.37 3.12 13.46
CA GLU A 179 -5.96 4.47 13.43
C GLU A 179 -4.95 5.58 13.63
N THR A 180 -3.84 5.28 14.32
CA THR A 180 -2.83 6.26 14.73
C THR A 180 -1.43 5.78 14.37
N CYS A 181 -0.53 6.74 14.14
CA CYS A 181 0.90 6.45 14.03
C CYS A 181 1.55 6.53 15.40
N LYS A 182 2.33 5.51 15.76
CA LYS A 182 3.15 5.48 16.97
C LYS A 182 4.53 6.01 16.64
N LYS A 183 5.20 6.69 17.59
CA LYS A 183 6.60 7.08 17.37
C LYS A 183 7.44 5.82 17.19
N ARG A 184 8.33 5.82 16.20
CA ARG A 184 9.21 4.67 15.94
C ARG A 184 10.01 4.41 17.21
N ALA A 185 9.94 3.20 17.73
CA ALA A 185 10.80 2.80 18.83
C ALA A 185 12.23 2.81 18.29
N GLU A 186 13.06 3.75 18.73
CA GLU A 186 14.50 3.60 18.60
C GLU A 186 14.85 2.39 19.46
N LEU A 187 15.19 1.28 18.81
CA LEU A 187 15.65 0.08 19.50
C LEU A 187 16.99 0.42 20.14
N TYR A 188 16.91 1.03 21.32
CA TYR A 188 18.04 1.34 22.14
C TYR A 188 18.53 0.02 22.70
N LEU A 189 19.55 -0.57 22.07
CA LEU A 189 20.20 -1.82 22.49
C LEU A 189 20.90 -1.71 23.87
N TRP A 190 20.61 -0.67 24.67
CA TRP A 190 21.02 -0.59 26.07
C TRP A 190 20.27 -1.67 26.85
N GLY A 191 20.96 -2.79 27.08
CA GLY A 191 20.41 -3.96 27.77
C GLY A 191 20.44 -5.25 26.96
N ALA A 192 20.86 -5.21 25.68
CA ALA A 192 21.15 -6.44 24.96
C ALA A 192 22.43 -7.09 25.53
N PRO A 193 22.44 -8.41 25.79
CA PRO A 193 23.59 -9.10 26.37
C PRO A 193 24.86 -8.94 25.53
N LEU A 194 24.70 -8.78 24.21
CA LEU A 194 25.78 -8.51 23.27
C LEU A 194 26.44 -7.14 23.54
N THR A 195 25.65 -6.09 23.72
CA THR A 195 26.15 -4.73 23.97
C THR A 195 26.88 -4.65 25.31
N THR A 196 26.33 -5.31 26.34
CA THR A 196 26.96 -5.38 27.66
C THR A 196 28.27 -6.18 27.62
N ALA A 197 28.30 -7.33 26.93
CA ALA A 197 29.51 -8.14 26.78
C ALA A 197 30.63 -7.38 26.05
N LEU A 198 30.29 -6.63 24.99
CA LEU A 198 31.26 -5.81 24.25
C LEU A 198 31.81 -4.67 25.10
N LEU A 199 30.99 -4.01 25.92
CA LEU A 199 31.46 -2.96 26.84
C LEU A 199 32.43 -3.49 27.90
N ILE A 200 32.14 -4.67 28.48
CA ILE A 200 33.03 -5.32 29.45
C ILE A 200 34.36 -5.67 28.78
N TYR A 201 34.33 -6.27 27.59
CA TYR A 201 35.53 -6.63 26.84
C TYR A 201 36.40 -5.40 26.51
N LEU A 202 35.79 -4.30 26.07
CA LEU A 202 36.49 -3.04 25.80
C LEU A 202 37.11 -2.43 27.06
N GLY A 203 36.41 -2.47 28.20
CA GLY A 203 36.92 -2.00 29.49
C GLY A 203 38.12 -2.81 30.00
N VAL A 204 38.03 -4.14 29.90
CA VAL A 204 39.13 -5.05 30.28
C VAL A 204 40.35 -4.82 29.39
N THR A 205 40.15 -4.66 28.08
CA THR A 205 41.23 -4.36 27.12
C THR A 205 41.90 -3.01 27.44
N LEU A 206 41.12 -1.98 27.78
CA LEU A 206 41.66 -0.68 28.19
C LEU A 206 42.52 -0.78 29.47
N PHE A 207 42.07 -1.56 30.47
CA PHE A 207 42.81 -1.76 31.71
C PHE A 207 44.17 -2.44 31.47
N PHE A 208 44.19 -3.52 30.68
CA PHE A 208 45.43 -4.21 30.34
C PHE A 208 46.38 -3.34 29.51
N THR A 209 45.86 -2.66 28.49
CA THR A 209 46.70 -1.81 27.61
C THR A 209 47.28 -0.62 28.38
N LEU A 210 46.51 0.03 29.24
CA LEU A 210 47.00 1.08 30.13
C LEU A 210 48.03 0.55 31.13
N GLY A 211 47.78 -0.61 31.74
CA GLY A 211 48.73 -1.26 32.65
C GLY A 211 50.07 -1.55 31.97
N THR A 212 50.04 -2.14 30.77
CA THR A 212 51.27 -2.37 29.98
C THR A 212 51.95 -1.07 29.59
N ALA A 213 51.22 -0.03 29.17
CA ALA A 213 51.81 1.26 28.83
C ALA A 213 52.50 1.91 30.03
N VAL A 214 51.88 1.88 31.21
CA VAL A 214 52.44 2.39 32.45
C VAL A 214 53.71 1.63 32.85
N ILE A 215 53.70 0.30 32.80
CA ILE A 215 54.87 -0.54 33.09
C ILE A 215 56.02 -0.21 32.12
N PHE A 216 55.72 -0.09 30.83
CA PHE A 216 56.72 0.29 29.81
C PHE A 216 57.28 1.70 30.04
N LEU A 217 56.46 2.66 30.48
CA LEU A 217 56.87 4.03 30.82
C LEU A 217 57.75 4.09 32.08
N PHE A 218 57.47 3.29 33.10
CA PHE A 218 58.33 3.21 34.28
C PHE A 218 59.64 2.46 34.01
N ASN A 219 59.63 1.48 33.10
CA ASN A 219 60.77 0.63 32.77
C ASN A 219 61.44 1.00 31.44
N LEU A 220 61.37 2.27 31.01
CA LEU A 220 61.93 2.77 29.74
C LEU A 220 63.43 2.50 29.56
N SER A 221 64.16 2.36 30.67
CA SER A 221 65.60 2.10 30.68
C SER A 221 65.95 0.61 30.54
N THR A 222 64.97 -0.29 30.54
CA THR A 222 65.24 -1.73 30.42
C THR A 222 65.55 -2.12 28.97
N PRO A 223 66.53 -3.01 28.73
CA PRO A 223 66.90 -3.45 27.38
C PRO A 223 65.73 -4.16 26.66
N VAL A 224 64.77 -4.68 27.43
CA VAL A 224 63.55 -5.33 26.94
C VAL A 224 62.69 -4.39 26.09
N VAL A 225 62.46 -3.15 26.55
CA VAL A 225 61.67 -2.15 25.81
C VAL A 225 62.38 -1.72 24.53
N LYS A 226 63.72 -1.67 24.58
CA LYS A 226 64.56 -1.27 23.45
C LYS A 226 64.60 -2.34 22.35
N SER A 227 64.62 -3.62 22.71
CA SER A 227 64.54 -4.74 21.76
C SER A 227 63.14 -4.91 21.15
N ALA A 228 62.06 -4.58 21.87
CA ALA A 228 60.69 -4.69 21.38
C ALA A 228 60.26 -3.59 20.39
N GLY A 229 61.18 -2.71 19.95
CA GLY A 229 60.91 -1.61 19.02
C GLY A 229 60.92 -0.22 19.65
N GLY A 230 61.09 -0.10 20.97
CA GLY A 230 61.25 1.17 21.67
C GLY A 230 60.08 2.13 21.46
N LYS A 231 60.34 3.27 20.79
CA LYS A 231 59.36 4.35 20.60
C LYS A 231 58.16 3.93 19.73
N THR A 232 58.33 3.00 18.77
CA THR A 232 57.22 2.54 17.92
C THR A 232 56.23 1.67 18.70
N CYS A 233 56.72 0.83 19.61
CA CYS A 233 55.89 0.04 20.51
C CYS A 233 55.06 0.92 21.48
N LEU A 234 55.65 2.02 21.97
CA LEU A 234 54.92 3.00 22.78
C LEU A 234 53.82 3.74 21.98
N LEU A 235 54.11 4.12 20.72
CA LEU A 235 53.11 4.72 19.83
C LEU A 235 51.96 3.75 19.53
N MET A 236 52.28 2.45 19.37
CA MET A 236 51.29 1.39 19.23
C MET A 236 50.36 1.29 20.44
N LEU A 237 50.93 1.16 21.63
CA LEU A 237 50.18 1.08 22.88
C LEU A 237 49.30 2.32 23.09
N ALA A 238 49.82 3.51 22.81
CA ALA A 238 49.06 4.76 22.91
C ALA A 238 47.91 4.84 21.88
N SER A 239 48.11 4.36 20.65
CA SER A 239 47.03 4.32 19.65
C SER A 239 45.92 3.32 20.02
N LEU A 240 46.29 2.22 20.69
CA LEU A 240 45.34 1.20 21.14
C LEU A 240 44.51 1.67 22.34
N THR A 241 45.11 2.44 23.26
CA THR A 241 44.37 3.05 24.38
C THR A 241 43.42 4.15 23.90
N VAL A 242 43.84 4.98 22.95
CA VAL A 242 42.98 6.01 22.34
C VAL A 242 41.82 5.38 21.57
N ALA A 243 42.06 4.32 20.79
CA ALA A 243 41.00 3.61 20.07
C ALA A 243 39.97 2.98 21.02
N SER A 244 40.43 2.33 22.09
CA SER A 244 39.57 1.71 23.11
C SER A 244 38.76 2.77 23.87
N CYS A 245 39.38 3.91 24.18
CA CYS A 245 38.71 5.04 24.80
C CYS A 245 37.68 5.71 23.88
N SER A 246 37.98 5.87 22.58
CA SER A 246 37.03 6.43 21.59
C SER A 246 35.81 5.54 21.31
N MET A 247 35.91 4.23 21.56
CA MET A 247 34.76 3.30 21.44
C MET A 247 33.88 3.31 22.70
N LEU A 248 34.47 3.57 23.87
CA LEU A 248 33.77 3.65 25.17
C LEU A 248 33.17 5.04 25.43
N CYS A 249 33.95 6.09 25.17
CA CYS A 249 33.50 7.47 25.16
C CYS A 249 32.77 7.67 23.84
N LEU A 250 31.47 7.96 23.87
CA LEU A 250 30.57 8.19 22.71
C LEU A 250 31.00 9.36 21.76
N LEU A 251 32.26 9.78 21.80
CA LEU A 251 32.86 10.89 21.10
C LEU A 251 33.29 10.49 19.67
N LYS A 252 32.30 10.46 18.78
CA LYS A 252 32.40 10.48 17.30
C LYS A 252 33.16 9.33 16.60
N GLN A 253 32.56 8.88 15.49
CA GLN A 253 33.08 7.90 14.52
C GLN A 253 34.45 8.17 13.83
N PRO A 254 35.02 9.40 13.68
CA PRO A 254 36.23 9.61 12.91
C PRO A 254 37.53 9.36 13.69
N LEU A 255 37.54 9.54 15.02
CA LEU A 255 38.75 9.33 15.84
C LEU A 255 39.13 7.85 15.91
N PHE A 256 38.14 6.97 15.93
CA PHE A 256 38.34 5.53 15.89
C PHE A 256 39.08 5.08 14.62
N ILE A 257 38.69 5.60 13.45
CA ILE A 257 39.28 5.23 12.16
C ILE A 257 40.75 5.63 12.09
N ILE A 258 41.08 6.85 12.54
CA ILE A 258 42.46 7.35 12.55
C ILE A 258 43.32 6.50 13.50
N SER A 259 42.83 6.25 14.72
CA SER A 259 43.57 5.48 15.73
C SER A 259 43.80 4.03 15.30
N PHE A 260 42.80 3.39 14.69
CA PHE A 260 42.90 2.04 14.15
C PHE A 260 43.87 1.96 12.97
N THR A 261 43.86 2.96 12.08
CA THR A 261 44.79 3.02 10.95
C THR A 261 46.23 3.17 11.42
N VAL A 262 46.49 4.05 12.40
CA VAL A 262 47.83 4.21 13.00
C VAL A 262 48.30 2.90 13.62
N CYS A 263 47.42 2.19 14.35
CA CYS A 263 47.72 0.89 14.93
C CYS A 263 48.12 -0.14 13.85
N LEU A 264 47.34 -0.29 12.77
CA LEU A 264 47.69 -1.22 11.69
C LEU A 264 49.02 -0.87 11.00
N VAL A 265 49.29 0.42 10.82
CA VAL A 265 50.55 0.89 10.23
C VAL A 265 51.73 0.50 11.13
N CYS A 266 51.66 0.69 12.46
CA CYS A 266 52.81 0.29 13.27
C CYS A 266 52.89 -1.23 13.57
N VAL A 267 51.79 -2.01 13.52
CA VAL A 267 51.89 -3.49 13.48
C VAL A 267 52.68 -3.93 12.24
N THR A 268 52.32 -3.40 11.07
CA THR A 268 52.95 -3.81 9.81
C THR A 268 54.42 -3.40 9.79
N VAL A 269 54.77 -2.20 10.24
CA VAL A 269 56.18 -1.77 10.38
C VAL A 269 56.96 -2.68 11.34
N CYS A 270 56.42 -3.01 12.51
CA CYS A 270 57.08 -3.93 13.44
C CYS A 270 57.25 -5.33 12.83
N SER A 271 56.25 -5.82 12.10
CA SER A 271 56.30 -7.13 11.44
C SER A 271 57.37 -7.16 10.32
N PHE A 272 57.44 -6.11 9.51
CA PHE A 272 58.47 -5.97 8.47
C PHE A 272 59.87 -5.83 9.06
N GLN A 273 60.04 -5.13 10.18
CA GLN A 273 61.33 -5.04 10.87
C GLN A 273 61.82 -6.43 11.31
N VAL A 274 60.95 -7.26 11.88
CA VAL A 274 61.30 -8.64 12.27
C VAL A 274 61.64 -9.49 11.05
N ALA A 275 60.79 -9.48 10.01
CA ALA A 275 61.03 -10.26 8.79
C ALA A 275 62.33 -9.86 8.07
N TYR A 276 62.64 -8.56 8.03
CA TYR A 276 63.88 -8.06 7.45
C TYR A 276 65.12 -8.51 8.22
N ILE A 277 65.07 -8.50 9.56
CA ILE A 277 66.18 -8.99 10.40
C ILE A 277 66.43 -10.47 10.15
N GLU A 278 65.38 -11.30 10.14
CA GLU A 278 65.48 -12.73 9.84
C GLU A 278 66.08 -12.99 8.44
N LEU A 279 65.65 -12.24 7.43
CA LEU A 279 66.12 -12.39 6.06
C LEU A 279 67.58 -11.94 5.90
N PHE A 280 67.99 -10.89 6.61
CA PHE A 280 69.37 -10.42 6.65
C PHE A 280 70.29 -11.45 7.32
N ILE A 281 69.85 -12.06 8.42
CA ILE A 281 70.59 -13.14 9.10
C ILE A 281 70.77 -14.35 8.16
N SER A 282 69.71 -14.77 7.47
CA SER A 282 69.76 -15.88 6.50
C SER A 282 70.57 -15.60 5.22
N THR A 283 70.90 -14.33 4.94
CA THR A 283 71.74 -13.95 3.78
C THR A 283 73.22 -13.89 4.17
N ILE A 284 73.52 -13.67 5.44
CA ILE A 284 74.88 -13.53 5.98
C ILE A 284 75.46 -14.86 6.49
N PHE A 285 74.60 -15.76 6.99
CA PHE A 285 74.94 -17.11 7.42
C PHE A 285 74.48 -18.16 6.40
#